data_AF-A0A8C6WXU5-F1
#
_entry.id   AF-A0A8C6WXU5-F1
#
_cell.length_a   1.000
_cell.length_b   1.000
_cell.length_c   1.000
_cell.angle_alpha   90.00
_cell.angle_beta   90.00
_cell.angle_gamma   90.00
#
_symmetry.space_group_name_H-M   'P 1'
#
loop_
_entity.id
_entity.type
_entity.pdbx_description
1 polymer ?
#
loop_
_entity_poly.entity_id
_entity_poly.type
_entity_poly.pdbx_seq_one_letter_code
_entity_poly.pdbx_strand_id
1 'polypeptide(L)'
;LGRGTQGHTGNSYNPTMKTIIKERSQAAGLPKSRLPEFTPEEIVRIKGTHDCFCFNHYTTVLAFPVDYKNLQHYDADRGAGTIADRTWLDSGSGWLKVSPFGFRKILNFIKENYGNPPVIITENGVSERGVVDLNDTLRQYYYTQYINQVLKVVVDSVSSSAYLVDAVDIRGYTAWTLMDNLEWATGFEERFGLFYVNRSDPGLKRIPRASVQTYNRIIRCNGFPDPASGHECLTPPPPTMKPPGTPVLNVLLLPFLGVQLSVEEAEVGLNTTFALLVVACGAALLVGVGFCIFRRRQN
;
A
#
# COMPACT_ATOMS: atom_id res chain seq x y z
N LEU A 1 13.13 -16.65 13.22
CA LEU A 1 12.63 -15.71 14.26
C LEU A 1 12.89 -16.37 15.61
N GLY A 2 14.03 -16.06 16.24
CA GLY A 2 14.36 -16.61 17.55
C GLY A 2 13.39 -16.06 18.59
N ARG A 3 12.90 -16.92 19.48
CA ARG A 3 12.24 -16.47 20.72
C ARG A 3 13.23 -15.58 21.45
N GLY A 4 12.85 -14.34 21.73
CA GLY A 4 13.56 -13.48 22.67
C GLY A 4 13.42 -14.02 24.08
N THR A 5 14.12 -15.10 24.41
CA THR A 5 14.29 -15.52 25.80
C THR A 5 15.38 -14.65 26.40
N GLN A 6 14.99 -13.90 27.44
CA GLN A 6 15.77 -12.92 28.20
C GLN A 6 15.87 -11.54 27.56
N GLY A 7 15.55 -10.52 28.37
CA GLY A 7 15.32 -9.14 27.99
C GLY A 7 16.24 -8.63 26.89
N HIS A 8 15.62 -8.16 25.81
CA HIS A 8 16.32 -7.43 24.76
C HIS A 8 16.76 -6.08 25.32
N THR A 9 17.94 -6.05 25.94
CA THR A 9 18.54 -4.85 26.52
C THR A 9 19.37 -4.04 25.52
N GLY A 10 19.48 -4.49 24.27
CA GLY A 10 20.31 -3.84 23.25
C GLY A 10 19.50 -3.14 22.17
N ASN A 11 19.57 -1.81 22.07
CA ASN A 11 18.98 -0.99 20.99
C ASN A 11 19.85 -1.04 19.71
N SER A 12 20.37 -2.22 19.39
CA SER A 12 21.23 -2.50 18.25
C SER A 12 20.63 -3.68 17.48
N TYR A 13 21.27 -4.12 16.39
CA TYR A 13 20.83 -5.33 15.70
C TYR A 13 20.72 -6.53 16.65
N ASN A 14 19.76 -7.41 16.36
CA ASN A 14 19.52 -8.62 17.11
C ASN A 14 20.84 -9.43 17.29
N PRO A 15 21.18 -9.91 18.51
CA PRO A 15 22.44 -10.61 18.75
C PRO A 15 22.68 -11.81 17.84
N THR A 16 21.65 -12.61 17.56
CA THR A 16 21.73 -13.75 16.64
C THR A 16 22.10 -13.31 15.23
N MET A 17 21.51 -12.22 14.75
CA MET A 17 21.84 -11.63 13.44
C MET A 17 23.30 -11.18 13.38
N LYS A 18 23.79 -10.48 14.42
CA LYS A 18 25.19 -10.02 14.49
C LYS A 18 26.17 -11.17 14.47
N THR A 19 25.93 -12.20 15.29
CA THR A 19 26.80 -13.38 15.40
C THR A 19 26.85 -14.14 14.07
N ILE A 20 25.69 -14.50 13.50
CA ILE A 20 25.64 -15.32 12.29
C ILE A 20 26.31 -14.60 11.11
N ILE A 21 26.00 -13.31 10.88
CA ILE A 21 26.57 -12.58 9.74
C ILE A 21 28.09 -12.40 9.92
N LYS A 22 28.56 -12.16 11.14
CA LYS A 22 30.00 -12.04 11.43
C LYS A 22 30.74 -13.36 11.14
N GLU A 23 30.26 -14.46 11.70
CA GLU A 23 30.86 -15.80 11.50
C GLU A 23 30.88 -16.19 10.02
N ARG A 24 29.77 -15.98 9.30
CA ARG A 24 29.69 -16.27 7.87
C ARG A 24 30.61 -15.38 7.03
N SER A 25 30.78 -14.11 7.41
CA SER A 25 31.71 -13.20 6.75
C SER A 25 33.17 -13.64 6.94
N GLN A 26 33.54 -14.04 8.16
CA GLN A 26 34.89 -14.55 8.48
C GLN A 26 35.16 -15.88 7.77
N ALA A 27 34.19 -16.79 7.74
CA ALA A 27 34.30 -18.05 7.02
C ALA A 27 34.46 -17.85 5.49
N ALA A 28 33.92 -16.75 4.95
CA ALA A 28 34.12 -16.34 3.55
C ALA A 28 35.44 -15.60 3.31
N GLY A 29 36.32 -15.49 4.31
CA GLY A 29 37.62 -14.80 4.20
C GLY A 29 37.52 -13.27 4.18
N LEU A 30 36.38 -12.70 4.56
CA LEU A 30 36.24 -11.25 4.62
C LEU A 30 36.95 -10.70 5.86
N PRO A 31 37.66 -9.56 5.75
CA PRO A 31 38.40 -8.98 6.86
C PRO A 31 37.49 -8.41 7.96
N LYS A 32 36.20 -8.21 7.67
CA LYS A 32 35.18 -7.68 8.60
C LYS A 32 33.79 -8.24 8.29
N SER A 33 32.88 -8.08 9.25
CA SER A 33 31.46 -8.42 9.08
C SER A 33 30.84 -7.63 7.92
N ARG A 34 29.94 -8.28 7.16
CA ARG A 34 29.08 -7.61 6.17
C ARG A 34 27.97 -6.77 6.81
N LEU A 35 27.59 -7.07 8.04
CA LEU A 35 26.62 -6.27 8.80
C LEU A 35 27.34 -5.07 9.43
N PRO A 36 26.93 -3.82 9.14
CA PRO A 36 27.46 -2.64 9.80
C PRO A 36 27.21 -2.66 11.31
N GLU A 37 28.05 -1.96 12.07
CA GLU A 37 27.91 -1.81 13.52
C GLU A 37 27.55 -0.37 13.85
N PHE A 38 26.66 -0.18 14.84
CA PHE A 38 26.37 1.13 15.40
C PHE A 38 27.39 1.47 16.49
N THR A 39 27.84 2.72 16.49
CA THR A 39 28.57 3.32 17.62
C THR A 39 27.67 3.41 18.86
N PRO A 40 28.25 3.49 20.08
CA PRO A 40 27.46 3.71 21.30
C PRO A 40 26.55 4.95 21.22
N GLU A 41 27.04 6.03 20.61
CA GLU A 41 26.30 7.28 20.43
C GLU A 41 25.10 7.10 19.49
N GLU A 42 25.27 6.35 18.39
CA GLU A 42 24.18 6.02 17.48
C GLU A 42 23.11 5.14 18.14
N ILE A 43 23.52 4.14 18.94
CA ILE A 43 22.59 3.27 19.69
C ILE A 43 21.72 4.10 20.64
N VAL A 44 22.30 5.08 21.33
CA VAL A 44 21.55 5.99 22.19
C VAL A 44 20.61 6.87 21.36
N ARG A 45 21.08 7.39 20.23
CA ARG A 45 20.30 8.27 19.35
C ARG A 45 19.06 7.61 18.75
N ILE A 46 19.13 6.34 18.36
CA ILE A 46 18.01 5.61 17.73
C ILE A 46 17.06 4.96 18.74
N LYS A 47 17.46 4.88 20.00
CA LYS A 47 16.63 4.25 21.03
C LYS A 47 15.34 5.06 21.22
N GLY A 48 14.20 4.37 21.11
CA GLY A 48 12.89 4.96 21.40
C GLY A 48 12.45 6.03 20.39
N THR A 49 13.05 6.08 19.20
CA THR A 49 12.64 7.01 18.13
C THR A 49 11.39 6.49 17.40
N HIS A 50 10.33 6.20 18.15
CA HIS A 50 9.07 5.68 17.62
C HIS A 50 7.88 6.07 18.51
N ASP A 51 6.77 6.44 17.88
CA ASP A 51 5.50 6.71 18.59
C ASP A 51 4.52 5.53 18.48
N CYS A 52 4.64 4.74 17.41
CA CYS A 52 3.83 3.56 17.15
C CYS A 52 4.60 2.51 16.33
N PHE A 53 4.11 1.29 16.35
CA PHE A 53 4.55 0.19 15.49
C PHE A 53 3.66 0.14 14.24
N CYS A 54 4.12 0.77 13.16
CA CYS A 54 3.45 0.67 11.85
C CYS A 54 3.92 -0.60 11.15
N PHE A 55 3.00 -1.45 10.71
CA PHE A 55 3.39 -2.65 9.97
C PHE A 55 2.42 -3.03 8.86
N ASN A 56 2.98 -3.63 7.83
CA ASN A 56 2.26 -4.18 6.68
C ASN A 56 2.21 -5.70 6.82
N HIS A 57 1.05 -6.30 6.56
CA HIS A 57 0.94 -7.76 6.54
C HIS A 57 -0.02 -8.23 5.46
N TYR A 58 0.44 -9.22 4.70
CA TYR A 58 -0.32 -9.82 3.62
C TYR A 58 -0.51 -11.34 3.77
N THR A 59 0.56 -12.06 4.09
CA THR A 59 0.57 -13.53 4.05
C THR A 59 1.48 -14.14 5.12
N THR A 60 1.37 -15.45 5.28
CA THR A 60 2.18 -16.29 6.16
C THR A 60 3.00 -17.25 5.31
N VAL A 61 4.12 -17.72 5.86
CA VAL A 61 4.92 -18.79 5.27
C VAL A 61 5.26 -19.84 6.32
N LEU A 62 5.44 -21.07 5.88
CA LEU A 62 6.11 -22.12 6.63
C LEU A 62 7.61 -21.97 6.43
N ALA A 63 8.39 -22.07 7.50
CA ALA A 63 9.84 -21.97 7.44
C ALA A 63 10.48 -23.33 7.77
N PHE A 64 11.57 -23.65 7.08
CA PHE A 64 12.36 -24.85 7.31
C PHE A 64 13.86 -24.52 7.20
N PRO A 65 14.73 -25.22 7.94
CA PRO A 65 16.16 -24.97 7.88
C PRO A 65 16.72 -25.29 6.48
N VAL A 66 17.60 -24.42 5.98
CA VAL A 66 18.29 -24.63 4.70
C VAL A 66 19.77 -24.30 4.87
N ASP A 67 20.62 -25.21 4.42
CA ASP A 67 22.07 -24.99 4.36
C ASP A 67 22.45 -24.38 3.00
N TYR A 68 22.65 -23.06 2.99
CA TYR A 68 23.08 -22.28 1.83
C TYR A 68 24.60 -22.32 1.59
N LYS A 69 25.34 -23.18 2.32
CA LYS A 69 26.79 -23.30 2.23
C LYS A 69 27.45 -21.93 2.36
N ASN A 70 28.35 -21.60 1.43
CA ASN A 70 29.19 -20.40 1.47
C ASN A 70 28.52 -19.18 0.83
N LEU A 71 27.27 -19.26 0.35
CA LEU A 71 26.58 -18.13 -0.27
C LEU A 71 26.43 -16.97 0.71
N GLN A 72 26.70 -15.74 0.27
CA GLN A 72 26.68 -14.54 1.11
C GLN A 72 25.53 -13.62 0.69
N HIS A 73 24.33 -13.89 1.18
CA HIS A 73 23.14 -13.05 0.97
C HIS A 73 22.17 -13.19 2.15
N TYR A 74 21.15 -12.34 2.18
CA TYR A 74 20.16 -12.29 3.25
C TYR A 74 19.57 -13.68 3.60
N ASP A 75 19.09 -14.43 2.60
CA ASP A 75 18.50 -15.76 2.84
C ASP A 75 19.48 -16.79 3.39
N ALA A 76 20.75 -16.72 2.97
CA ALA A 76 21.80 -17.58 3.50
C ALA A 76 22.13 -17.26 4.95
N ASP A 77 22.07 -15.98 5.33
CA ASP A 77 22.37 -15.51 6.69
C ASP A 77 21.24 -15.82 7.68
N ARG A 78 19.98 -15.86 7.24
CA ARG A 78 18.87 -16.36 8.08
C ARG A 78 18.82 -17.89 8.19
N GLY A 79 19.49 -18.62 7.29
CA GLY A 79 19.59 -20.09 7.31
C GLY A 79 18.25 -20.82 7.19
N ALA A 80 17.24 -20.18 6.60
CA ALA A 80 15.88 -20.70 6.57
C ALA A 80 15.20 -20.41 5.22
N GLY A 81 14.79 -21.49 4.55
CA GLY A 81 13.90 -21.43 3.41
C GLY A 81 12.45 -21.23 3.85
N THR A 82 11.62 -20.83 2.89
CA THR A 82 10.18 -20.60 3.12
C THR A 82 9.36 -21.26 2.03
N ILE A 83 8.22 -21.83 2.42
CA ILE A 83 7.21 -22.37 1.53
C ILE A 83 5.83 -21.93 2.01
N ALA A 84 4.87 -21.78 1.11
CA ALA A 84 3.49 -21.62 1.50
C ALA A 84 2.76 -22.97 1.50
N ASP A 85 1.81 -23.15 2.40
CA ASP A 85 0.99 -24.36 2.40
C ASP A 85 0.17 -24.40 1.10
N ARG A 86 0.20 -25.55 0.42
CA ARG A 86 -0.50 -25.73 -0.87
C ARG A 86 -2.02 -25.74 -0.72
N THR A 87 -2.53 -25.94 0.50
CA THR A 87 -3.97 -25.92 0.81
C THR A 87 -4.52 -24.50 1.00
N TRP A 88 -3.66 -23.48 1.13
CA TRP A 88 -4.09 -22.10 1.28
C TRP A 88 -4.49 -21.50 -0.06
N LEU A 89 -5.54 -20.68 -0.05
CA LEU A 89 -6.07 -20.04 -1.25
C LEU A 89 -5.01 -19.14 -1.90
N ASP A 90 -4.94 -19.24 -3.22
CA ASP A 90 -4.13 -18.39 -4.08
C ASP A 90 -4.69 -16.97 -4.18
N SER A 91 -3.84 -16.08 -4.70
CA SER A 91 -4.20 -14.72 -5.08
C SER A 91 -3.63 -14.42 -6.48
N GLY A 92 -3.76 -13.16 -6.92
CA GLY A 92 -3.11 -12.69 -8.15
C GLY A 92 -1.58 -12.65 -8.07
N SER A 93 -1.00 -12.71 -6.87
CA SER A 93 0.44 -12.63 -6.63
C SER A 93 0.98 -13.99 -6.18
N GLY A 94 2.00 -14.51 -6.87
CA GLY A 94 2.57 -15.83 -6.56
C GLY A 94 3.18 -15.96 -5.15
N TRP A 95 3.53 -14.83 -4.52
CA TRP A 95 4.07 -14.79 -3.16
C TRP A 95 3.00 -14.73 -2.06
N LEU A 96 1.74 -14.42 -2.41
CA LEU A 96 0.68 -14.11 -1.44
C LEU A 96 -0.36 -15.24 -1.40
N LYS A 97 -0.40 -15.96 -0.28
CA LYS A 97 -1.47 -16.90 0.09
C LYS A 97 -2.39 -16.34 1.16
N VAL A 98 -3.68 -16.66 1.09
CA VAL A 98 -4.66 -16.25 2.10
C VAL A 98 -4.48 -17.09 3.37
N SER A 99 -3.99 -16.47 4.44
CA SER A 99 -3.60 -17.15 5.69
C SER A 99 -3.90 -16.29 6.93
N PRO A 100 -5.20 -15.98 7.18
CA PRO A 100 -5.63 -15.00 8.18
C PRO A 100 -5.12 -15.31 9.61
N PHE A 101 -4.96 -16.58 9.97
CA PHE A 101 -4.48 -16.99 11.28
C PHE A 101 -3.08 -16.43 11.61
N GLY A 102 -2.24 -16.19 10.60
CA GLY A 102 -0.91 -15.61 10.80
C GLY A 102 -0.97 -14.17 11.30
N PHE A 103 -2.04 -13.44 10.98
CA PHE A 103 -2.22 -12.06 11.39
C PHE A 103 -2.30 -11.91 12.90
N ARG A 104 -3.14 -12.74 13.52
CA ARG A 104 -3.23 -12.84 14.98
C ARG A 104 -1.89 -13.26 15.61
N LYS A 105 -1.17 -14.20 15.01
CA LYS A 105 0.13 -14.67 15.51
C LYS A 105 1.19 -13.58 15.50
N ILE A 106 1.33 -12.82 14.41
CA ILE A 106 2.34 -11.76 14.33
C ILE A 106 1.99 -10.58 15.24
N LEU A 107 0.71 -10.26 15.41
CA LEU A 107 0.26 -9.22 16.36
C LEU A 107 0.62 -9.57 17.81
N ASN A 108 0.39 -10.83 18.22
CA ASN A 108 0.83 -11.31 19.53
C ASN A 108 2.35 -11.30 19.67
N PHE A 109 3.08 -11.72 18.62
CA PHE A 109 4.53 -11.65 18.62
C PHE A 109 5.02 -10.20 18.82
N ILE A 110 4.40 -9.22 18.15
CA ILE A 110 4.73 -7.80 18.31
C ILE A 110 4.50 -7.36 19.76
N LYS A 111 3.33 -7.70 20.32
CA LYS A 111 2.99 -7.41 21.72
C LYS A 111 4.04 -7.95 22.68
N GLU A 112 4.34 -9.25 22.58
CA GLU A 112 5.23 -9.96 23.49
C GLU A 112 6.69 -9.49 23.40
N ASN A 113 7.15 -9.09 22.21
CA ASN A 113 8.57 -8.82 21.97
C ASN A 113 8.92 -7.32 21.98
N TYR A 114 7.93 -6.43 21.85
CA TYR A 114 8.15 -4.97 21.80
C TYR A 114 7.40 -4.20 22.90
N GLY A 115 6.89 -4.89 23.92
CA GLY A 115 6.26 -4.24 25.08
C GLY A 115 4.86 -3.67 24.82
N ASN A 116 4.09 -4.33 23.94
CA ASN A 116 2.73 -3.92 23.53
C ASN A 116 2.63 -2.45 23.07
N PRO A 117 3.43 -2.03 22.08
CA PRO A 117 3.37 -0.65 21.59
C PRO A 117 2.03 -0.39 20.88
N PRO A 118 1.60 0.87 20.73
CA PRO A 118 0.48 1.21 19.85
C PRO A 118 0.76 0.74 18.42
N VAL A 119 -0.15 -0.02 17.83
CA VAL A 119 0.02 -0.63 16.50
C VAL A 119 -0.91 0.01 15.49
N ILE A 120 -0.37 0.37 14.32
CA ILE A 120 -1.14 0.78 13.14
C ILE A 120 -0.84 -0.20 12.02
N ILE A 121 -1.87 -0.88 11.53
CA ILE A 121 -1.77 -1.73 10.34
C ILE A 121 -1.85 -0.80 9.14
N THR A 122 -0.70 -0.51 8.53
CA THR A 122 -0.60 0.46 7.43
C THR A 122 -0.94 -0.13 6.07
N GLU A 123 -0.79 -1.44 5.90
CA GLU A 123 -1.27 -2.16 4.72
C GLU A 123 -1.71 -3.58 5.05
N ASN A 124 -2.85 -3.96 4.48
CA ASN A 124 -3.33 -5.33 4.40
C ASN A 124 -4.28 -5.47 3.19
N GLY A 125 -4.09 -6.49 2.36
CA GLY A 125 -4.85 -6.63 1.13
C GLY A 125 -4.59 -7.93 0.37
N VAL A 126 -5.32 -8.13 -0.73
CA VAL A 126 -5.15 -9.29 -1.61
C VAL A 126 -5.28 -8.86 -3.07
N SER A 127 -4.41 -9.43 -3.91
CA SER A 127 -4.42 -9.20 -5.34
C SER A 127 -5.33 -10.19 -6.08
N GLU A 128 -5.80 -9.77 -7.25
CA GLU A 128 -6.38 -10.65 -8.26
C GLU A 128 -5.71 -10.36 -9.61
N ARG A 129 -5.62 -11.41 -10.45
CA ARG A 129 -5.11 -11.36 -11.83
C ARG A 129 -6.15 -11.88 -12.80
N GLY A 130 -5.90 -11.71 -14.10
CA GLY A 130 -6.75 -12.25 -15.16
C GLY A 130 -7.95 -11.35 -15.47
N VAL A 131 -9.11 -11.95 -15.74
CA VAL A 131 -10.35 -11.21 -16.07
C VAL A 131 -10.76 -10.34 -14.89
N VAL A 132 -11.20 -9.11 -15.17
CA VAL A 132 -11.69 -8.20 -14.14
C VAL A 132 -13.08 -8.66 -13.70
N ASP A 133 -13.18 -9.11 -12.45
CA ASP A 133 -14.44 -9.36 -11.76
C ASP A 133 -14.71 -8.22 -10.76
N LEU A 134 -15.82 -7.50 -10.92
CA LEU A 134 -16.25 -6.48 -9.97
C LEU A 134 -16.93 -7.11 -8.74
N ASN A 135 -17.37 -8.37 -8.82
CA ASN A 135 -17.85 -9.16 -7.70
C ASN A 135 -16.71 -9.97 -7.07
N ASP A 136 -15.70 -9.25 -6.60
CA ASP A 136 -14.42 -9.73 -6.07
C ASP A 136 -14.54 -10.51 -4.73
N THR A 137 -15.11 -11.71 -4.81
CA THR A 137 -15.47 -12.54 -3.66
C THR A 137 -14.25 -12.93 -2.83
N LEU A 138 -13.09 -13.16 -3.46
CA LEU A 138 -11.83 -13.44 -2.77
C LEU A 138 -11.43 -12.27 -1.86
N ARG A 139 -11.54 -11.03 -2.36
CA ARG A 139 -11.18 -9.82 -1.60
C ARG A 139 -12.15 -9.56 -0.46
N GLN A 140 -13.45 -9.78 -0.70
CA GLN A 140 -14.47 -9.74 0.36
C GLN A 140 -14.16 -10.75 1.48
N TYR A 141 -13.84 -11.99 1.11
CA TYR A 141 -13.45 -13.03 2.05
C TYR A 141 -12.17 -12.64 2.81
N TYR A 142 -11.14 -12.18 2.11
CA TYR A 142 -9.87 -11.78 2.70
C TYR A 142 -10.05 -10.71 3.79
N TYR A 143 -10.68 -9.57 3.47
CA TYR A 143 -10.89 -8.49 4.43
C TYR A 143 -11.72 -8.96 5.62
N THR A 144 -12.79 -9.72 5.38
CA THR A 144 -13.62 -10.28 6.45
C THR A 144 -12.79 -11.15 7.40
N GLN A 145 -11.99 -12.07 6.86
CA GLN A 145 -11.21 -12.99 7.70
C GLN A 145 -10.05 -12.29 8.42
N TYR A 146 -9.31 -11.41 7.75
CA TYR A 146 -8.17 -10.72 8.35
C TYR A 146 -8.60 -9.71 9.42
N ILE A 147 -9.63 -8.89 9.15
CA ILE A 147 -10.14 -7.93 10.14
C ILE A 147 -10.77 -8.68 11.33
N ASN A 148 -11.43 -9.82 11.12
CA ASN A 148 -11.91 -10.66 12.22
C ASN A 148 -10.76 -11.17 13.11
N GLN A 149 -9.58 -11.47 12.54
CA GLN A 149 -8.41 -11.85 13.35
C GLN A 149 -7.83 -10.68 14.13
N VAL A 150 -7.85 -9.48 13.55
CA VAL A 150 -7.48 -8.24 14.24
C VAL A 150 -8.41 -8.02 15.44
N LEU A 151 -9.73 -8.06 15.24
CA LEU A 151 -10.71 -7.82 16.30
C LEU A 151 -10.64 -8.83 17.45
N LYS A 152 -10.18 -10.07 17.21
CA LYS A 152 -9.93 -11.06 18.27
C LYS A 152 -8.79 -10.68 19.21
N VAL A 153 -7.88 -9.79 18.78
CA VAL A 153 -6.73 -9.38 19.58
C VAL A 153 -6.83 -7.98 20.15
N VAL A 154 -7.70 -7.10 19.61
CA VAL A 154 -7.83 -5.72 20.09
C VAL A 154 -8.27 -5.70 21.56
N VAL A 155 -7.68 -4.80 22.35
CA VAL A 155 -8.24 -4.39 23.65
C VAL A 155 -9.38 -3.42 23.40
N ASP A 156 -10.62 -3.80 23.69
CA ASP A 156 -11.66 -2.81 23.91
C ASP A 156 -11.86 -2.62 25.43
N SER A 157 -11.71 -1.36 25.87
CA SER A 157 -12.02 -0.93 27.23
C SER A 157 -13.51 -0.55 27.39
N VAL A 158 -14.28 -0.56 26.29
CA VAL A 158 -15.65 -0.07 26.20
C VAL A 158 -16.66 -1.17 25.83
N SER A 159 -16.25 -2.26 25.18
CA SER A 159 -17.17 -3.34 24.77
C SER A 159 -17.13 -4.54 25.72
N SER A 160 -18.27 -4.77 26.40
CA SER A 160 -18.60 -5.96 27.19
C SER A 160 -18.67 -7.27 26.38
N SER A 161 -18.14 -7.29 25.15
CA SER A 161 -18.14 -8.46 24.29
C SER A 161 -16.98 -9.38 24.66
N ALA A 162 -17.31 -10.56 25.17
CA ALA A 162 -16.41 -11.60 25.70
C ALA A 162 -15.41 -12.24 24.70
N TYR A 163 -15.04 -11.55 23.61
CA TYR A 163 -14.23 -12.08 22.51
C TYR A 163 -12.80 -11.53 22.42
N LEU A 164 -12.36 -10.74 23.41
CA LEU A 164 -11.05 -10.07 23.43
C LEU A 164 -10.04 -10.93 24.18
N VAL A 165 -9.28 -11.75 23.45
CA VAL A 165 -8.49 -12.82 24.05
C VAL A 165 -7.06 -12.38 24.35
N ASP A 166 -6.48 -11.52 23.51
CA ASP A 166 -5.03 -11.35 23.45
C ASP A 166 -4.53 -9.95 23.83
N ALA A 167 -5.40 -8.95 23.94
CA ALA A 167 -5.09 -7.61 24.46
C ALA A 167 -3.88 -6.89 23.81
N VAL A 168 -3.87 -6.79 22.47
CA VAL A 168 -2.92 -6.00 21.66
C VAL A 168 -3.45 -4.57 21.48
N ASP A 169 -2.59 -3.55 21.64
CA ASP A 169 -2.98 -2.13 21.48
C ASP A 169 -3.04 -1.72 20.00
N ILE A 170 -4.13 -2.04 19.30
CA ILE A 170 -4.32 -1.69 17.88
C ILE A 170 -5.12 -0.39 17.76
N ARG A 171 -4.56 0.58 17.04
CA ARG A 171 -5.10 1.94 16.88
C ARG A 171 -5.62 2.25 15.47
N GLY A 172 -5.23 1.48 14.47
CA GLY A 172 -5.64 1.75 13.10
C GLY A 172 -5.43 0.58 12.14
N TYR A 173 -6.21 0.60 11.06
CA TYR A 173 -6.14 -0.37 9.97
C TYR A 173 -6.44 0.33 8.64
N THR A 174 -5.52 0.23 7.69
CA THR A 174 -5.70 0.74 6.33
C THR A 174 -5.58 -0.37 5.30
N ALA A 175 -6.63 -0.51 4.49
CA ALA A 175 -6.69 -1.45 3.39
C ALA A 175 -5.69 -1.07 2.28
N TRP A 176 -4.87 -2.03 1.84
CA TRP A 176 -4.10 -1.91 0.60
C TRP A 176 -4.91 -2.55 -0.54
N THR A 177 -5.50 -1.77 -1.42
CA THR A 177 -5.38 -0.31 -1.57
C THR A 177 -6.72 0.32 -1.91
N LEU A 178 -6.78 1.65 -1.86
CA LEU A 178 -7.98 2.38 -2.25
C LEU A 178 -8.39 2.02 -3.68
N MET A 179 -7.46 2.06 -4.64
CA MET A 179 -7.77 1.79 -6.05
C MET A 179 -6.63 1.03 -6.73
N ASP A 180 -6.94 0.29 -7.78
CA ASP A 180 -5.93 -0.39 -8.58
C ASP A 180 -4.85 0.61 -9.02
N ASN A 181 -3.59 0.25 -8.83
CA ASN A 181 -2.45 1.12 -9.04
C ASN A 181 -1.32 0.39 -9.78
N LEU A 182 -0.16 1.03 -9.90
CA LEU A 182 1.04 0.41 -10.46
C LEU A 182 1.69 -0.46 -9.37
N GLU A 183 1.50 -1.78 -9.46
CA GLU A 183 2.06 -2.78 -8.56
C GLU A 183 3.50 -3.13 -8.96
N TRP A 184 4.37 -2.13 -8.82
CA TRP A 184 5.82 -2.23 -8.97
C TRP A 184 6.25 -2.97 -10.25
N ALA A 185 7.06 -4.02 -10.12
CA ALA A 185 7.58 -4.81 -11.23
C ALA A 185 6.50 -5.60 -11.97
N THR A 186 5.31 -5.79 -11.38
CA THR A 186 4.19 -6.51 -12.02
C THR A 186 3.30 -5.58 -12.86
N GLY A 187 3.59 -4.27 -12.85
CA GLY A 187 2.86 -3.29 -13.61
C GLY A 187 1.42 -3.18 -13.11
N PHE A 188 0.45 -3.49 -13.97
CA PHE A 188 -0.98 -3.38 -13.65
C PHE A 188 -1.71 -4.74 -13.74
N GLU A 189 -0.94 -5.82 -13.81
CA GLU A 189 -1.49 -7.17 -13.90
C GLU A 189 -2.12 -7.61 -12.58
N GLU A 190 -1.48 -7.26 -11.46
CA GLU A 190 -1.94 -7.55 -10.11
C GLU A 190 -2.76 -6.38 -9.57
N ARG A 191 -4.00 -6.68 -9.16
CA ARG A 191 -4.97 -5.65 -8.74
C ARG A 191 -5.35 -5.83 -7.27
N PHE A 192 -4.94 -4.89 -6.44
CA PHE A 192 -5.22 -4.86 -5.00
C PHE A 192 -6.40 -3.96 -4.62
N GLY A 193 -6.87 -3.10 -5.52
CA GLY A 193 -7.77 -2.01 -5.20
C GLY A 193 -9.18 -2.44 -4.83
N LEU A 194 -9.74 -1.79 -3.82
CA LEU A 194 -11.18 -1.78 -3.56
C LEU A 194 -11.94 -1.18 -4.76
N PHE A 195 -11.34 -0.22 -5.46
CA PHE A 195 -11.86 0.36 -6.69
C PHE A 195 -11.04 -0.10 -7.90
N TYR A 196 -11.71 -0.66 -8.89
CA TYR A 196 -11.13 -0.93 -10.20
C TYR A 196 -10.83 0.38 -10.93
N VAL A 197 -9.67 0.48 -11.57
CA VAL A 197 -9.33 1.61 -12.45
C VAL A 197 -9.39 1.16 -13.91
N ASN A 198 -10.31 1.72 -14.68
CA ASN A 198 -10.36 1.49 -16.12
C ASN A 198 -9.25 2.27 -16.82
N ARG A 199 -8.17 1.58 -17.17
CA ARG A 199 -7.01 2.20 -17.84
C ARG A 199 -7.15 2.30 -19.35
N SER A 200 -8.16 1.66 -19.94
CA SER A 200 -8.52 1.87 -21.35
C SER A 200 -9.28 3.18 -21.57
N ASP A 201 -9.84 3.75 -20.50
CA ASP A 201 -10.48 5.06 -20.49
C ASP A 201 -9.46 6.14 -20.10
N PRO A 202 -9.21 7.16 -20.94
CA PRO A 202 -8.33 8.28 -20.61
C PRO A 202 -8.72 9.02 -19.34
N GLY A 203 -10.00 9.00 -18.95
CA GLY A 203 -10.51 9.60 -17.72
C GLY A 203 -10.17 8.83 -16.44
N LEU A 204 -9.55 7.65 -16.54
CA LEU A 204 -9.14 6.79 -15.42
C LEU A 204 -10.25 6.61 -14.39
N LYS A 205 -11.44 6.23 -14.85
CA LYS A 205 -12.61 6.07 -13.98
C LYS A 205 -12.37 5.01 -12.92
N ARG A 206 -12.72 5.34 -11.66
CA ARG A 206 -12.69 4.43 -10.50
C ARG A 206 -14.06 3.80 -10.35
N ILE A 207 -14.13 2.49 -10.40
CA ILE A 207 -15.38 1.71 -10.36
C ILE A 207 -15.35 0.88 -9.08
N PRO A 208 -16.30 1.05 -8.14
CA PRO A 208 -16.31 0.31 -6.90
C PRO A 208 -16.50 -1.19 -7.16
N ARG A 209 -15.69 -2.02 -6.52
CA ARG A 209 -15.93 -3.47 -6.45
C ARG A 209 -16.88 -3.81 -5.30
N ALA A 210 -17.41 -5.02 -5.28
CA ALA A 210 -18.29 -5.50 -4.21
C ALA A 210 -17.62 -5.44 -2.82
N SER A 211 -16.30 -5.62 -2.75
CA SER A 211 -15.51 -5.45 -1.52
C SER A 211 -15.61 -4.05 -0.89
N VAL A 212 -15.93 -3.01 -1.65
CA VAL A 212 -16.22 -1.67 -1.08
C VAL A 212 -17.41 -1.74 -0.13
N GLN A 213 -18.48 -2.45 -0.51
CA GLN A 213 -19.66 -2.58 0.33
C GLN A 213 -19.35 -3.38 1.60
N THR A 214 -18.59 -4.47 1.47
CA THR A 214 -18.15 -5.29 2.61
C THR A 214 -17.28 -4.48 3.56
N TYR A 215 -16.27 -3.76 3.06
CA TYR A 215 -15.39 -2.93 3.89
C TYR A 215 -16.14 -1.76 4.54
N ASN A 216 -17.02 -1.09 3.80
CA ASN A 216 -17.88 -0.03 4.35
C ASN A 216 -18.81 -0.56 5.45
N ARG A 217 -19.41 -1.74 5.27
CA ARG A 217 -20.24 -2.36 6.32
C ARG A 217 -19.44 -2.63 7.58
N ILE A 218 -18.22 -3.16 7.47
CA ILE A 218 -17.34 -3.42 8.62
C ILE A 218 -17.04 -2.10 9.36
N ILE A 219 -16.69 -1.05 8.63
CA ILE A 219 -16.42 0.28 9.21
C ILE A 219 -17.66 0.82 9.92
N ARG A 220 -18.80 0.86 9.23
CA ARG A 220 -20.06 1.40 9.76
C ARG A 220 -20.55 0.63 10.99
N CYS A 221 -20.35 -0.68 11.00
CA CYS A 221 -20.72 -1.53 12.13
C CYS A 221 -19.66 -1.59 13.22
N ASN A 222 -18.50 -0.95 13.03
CA ASN A 222 -17.35 -1.07 13.90
C ASN A 222 -17.02 -2.55 14.26
N GLY A 223 -17.13 -3.45 13.28
CA GLY A 223 -16.93 -4.89 13.47
C GLY A 223 -17.99 -5.77 12.79
N PHE A 224 -18.22 -6.95 13.37
CA PHE A 224 -19.08 -8.00 12.83
C PHE A 224 -20.25 -8.32 13.78
N PRO A 225 -21.30 -7.49 13.84
CA PRO A 225 -22.45 -7.76 14.68
C PRO A 225 -23.20 -9.01 14.20
N ASP A 226 -23.81 -9.73 15.13
CA ASP A 226 -24.63 -10.90 14.85
C ASP A 226 -25.78 -10.52 13.90
N PRO A 227 -25.92 -11.16 12.72
CA PRO A 227 -27.06 -10.92 11.84
C PRO A 227 -28.43 -11.06 12.51
N ALA A 228 -28.55 -11.93 13.52
CA ALA A 228 -29.80 -12.12 14.27
C ALA A 228 -30.12 -10.97 15.23
N SER A 229 -29.14 -10.13 15.58
CA SER A 229 -29.35 -9.00 16.49
C SER A 229 -30.20 -7.87 15.91
N GLY A 230 -30.42 -7.86 14.57
CA GLY A 230 -31.14 -6.79 13.90
C GLY A 230 -30.45 -5.42 14.01
N HIS A 231 -29.13 -5.41 14.30
CA HIS A 231 -28.38 -4.18 14.55
C HIS A 231 -28.54 -3.17 13.41
N GLU A 232 -28.81 -1.90 13.73
CA GLU A 232 -29.16 -0.84 12.77
C GLU A 232 -28.12 -0.70 11.64
N CYS A 233 -26.84 -0.80 11.97
CA CYS A 233 -25.73 -0.78 11.00
C CYS A 233 -25.78 -1.90 9.94
N LEU A 234 -26.63 -2.92 10.08
CA LEU A 234 -26.84 -3.97 9.09
C LEU A 234 -27.82 -3.56 7.99
N THR A 235 -28.68 -2.58 8.27
CA THR A 235 -29.61 -2.03 7.29
C THR A 235 -28.83 -1.14 6.32
N PRO A 236 -28.87 -1.37 5.00
CA PRO A 236 -28.21 -0.47 4.05
C PRO A 236 -28.82 0.94 4.20
N PRO A 237 -28.01 2.01 4.09
CA PRO A 237 -28.57 3.35 4.14
C PRO A 237 -29.59 3.50 3.00
N PRO A 238 -30.63 4.33 3.17
CA PRO A 238 -31.57 4.60 2.09
C PRO A 238 -30.81 5.08 0.83
N PRO A 239 -31.35 4.87 -0.38
CA PRO A 239 -30.68 5.16 -1.66
C PRO A 239 -30.38 6.66 -1.92
N THR A 240 -30.40 7.51 -0.90
CA THR A 240 -30.19 8.95 -0.97
C THR A 240 -28.77 9.43 -0.67
N MET A 241 -27.82 8.56 -0.36
CA MET A 241 -26.42 8.92 -0.63
C MET A 241 -26.12 8.59 -2.09
N LYS A 242 -26.42 9.55 -2.97
CA LYS A 242 -25.49 9.76 -4.10
C LYS A 242 -24.08 9.71 -3.49
N PRO A 243 -23.10 9.01 -4.10
CA PRO A 243 -21.69 9.21 -3.72
C PRO A 243 -21.52 10.72 -3.60
N PRO A 244 -20.86 11.27 -2.53
CA PRO A 244 -20.80 12.71 -2.29
C PRO A 244 -20.57 13.32 -3.65
N GLY A 245 -21.61 14.00 -4.15
CA GLY A 245 -21.71 14.28 -5.57
C GLY A 245 -20.35 14.78 -5.95
N THR A 246 -19.74 14.22 -7.01
CA THR A 246 -18.59 14.86 -7.66
C THR A 246 -18.83 16.33 -7.47
N PRO A 247 -18.01 17.08 -6.69
CA PRO A 247 -18.32 18.47 -6.46
C PRO A 247 -18.61 18.96 -7.86
N VAL A 248 -19.83 19.45 -8.06
CA VAL A 248 -20.13 20.15 -9.29
C VAL A 248 -19.21 21.33 -9.10
N LEU A 249 -17.96 21.15 -9.50
CA LEU A 249 -17.04 22.20 -9.76
C LEU A 249 -17.88 22.93 -10.76
N ASN A 250 -18.47 24.04 -10.32
CA ASN A 250 -19.03 25.00 -11.22
C ASN A 250 -17.83 25.37 -12.06
N VAL A 251 -17.62 24.61 -13.14
CA VAL A 251 -16.57 24.84 -14.10
C VAL A 251 -16.99 26.18 -14.62
N LEU A 252 -16.26 27.20 -14.18
CA LEU A 252 -16.51 28.57 -14.58
C LEU A 252 -16.23 28.57 -16.08
N LEU A 253 -17.29 28.42 -16.87
CA LEU A 253 -17.19 28.43 -18.31
C LEU A 253 -16.97 29.89 -18.72
N LEU A 254 -15.83 30.14 -19.32
CA LEU A 254 -15.45 31.45 -19.83
C LEU A 254 -15.63 31.45 -21.35
N PRO A 255 -16.20 32.51 -21.93
CA PRO A 255 -16.23 32.67 -23.37
C PRO A 255 -14.82 32.95 -23.89
N PHE A 256 -14.28 32.04 -24.69
CA PHE A 256 -13.00 32.18 -25.38
C PHE A 256 -13.19 31.89 -26.87
N LEU A 257 -12.89 32.88 -27.73
CA LEU A 257 -13.10 32.80 -29.19
C LEU A 257 -14.52 32.37 -29.62
N GLY A 258 -15.53 32.76 -28.85
CA GLY A 258 -16.94 32.44 -29.15
C GLY A 258 -17.41 31.05 -28.68
N VAL A 259 -16.56 30.29 -27.99
CA VAL A 259 -16.89 28.98 -27.38
C VAL A 259 -16.81 29.10 -25.86
N GLN A 260 -17.70 28.41 -25.15
CA GLN A 260 -17.67 28.33 -23.69
C GLN A 260 -16.71 27.20 -23.28
N LEU A 261 -15.60 27.55 -22.62
CA LEU A 261 -14.54 26.62 -22.22
C LEU A 261 -14.27 26.68 -20.72
N SER A 262 -13.78 25.58 -20.13
CA SER A 262 -13.25 25.62 -18.76
C SER A 262 -12.02 26.53 -18.68
N VAL A 263 -11.66 26.98 -17.48
CA VAL A 263 -10.47 27.82 -17.25
C VAL A 263 -9.20 27.14 -17.78
N GLU A 264 -9.06 25.83 -17.58
CA GLU A 264 -7.90 25.05 -18.02
C GLU A 264 -7.86 24.91 -19.56
N GLU A 265 -9.01 24.64 -20.19
CA GLU A 265 -9.11 24.58 -21.66
C GLU A 265 -8.89 25.96 -22.31
N ALA A 266 -9.37 27.03 -21.67
CA ALA A 266 -9.15 28.40 -22.13
C ALA A 266 -7.66 28.81 -22.00
N GLU A 267 -6.98 28.39 -20.94
CA GLU A 267 -5.54 28.59 -20.75
C GLU A 267 -4.73 27.83 -21.82
N VAL A 268 -5.06 26.57 -22.08
CA VAL A 268 -4.46 25.78 -23.16
C VAL A 268 -4.74 26.43 -24.53
N GLY A 269 -5.96 26.88 -24.77
CA GLY A 269 -6.36 27.57 -25.99
C GLY A 269 -5.60 28.89 -26.20
N LEU A 270 -5.43 29.69 -25.15
CA LEU A 270 -4.69 30.95 -25.15
C LEU A 270 -3.20 30.72 -25.43
N ASN A 271 -2.58 29.78 -24.74
CA ASN A 271 -1.16 29.46 -24.91
C ASN A 271 -0.87 28.93 -26.32
N THR A 272 -1.77 28.08 -26.86
CA THR A 272 -1.65 27.55 -28.22
C THR A 272 -1.81 28.64 -29.28
N THR A 273 -2.79 29.52 -29.15
CA THR A 273 -2.99 30.65 -30.09
C THR A 273 -1.85 31.66 -30.02
N PHE A 274 -1.34 31.95 -28.83
CA PHE A 274 -0.16 32.81 -28.65
C PHE A 274 1.08 32.21 -29.33
N ALA A 275 1.34 30.91 -29.13
CA ALA A 275 2.45 30.22 -29.78
C ALA A 275 2.34 30.27 -31.31
N LEU A 276 1.15 30.04 -31.87
CA LEU A 276 0.91 30.13 -33.31
C LEU A 276 1.12 31.55 -33.85
N LEU A 277 0.71 32.59 -33.10
CA LEU A 277 0.96 33.98 -33.46
C LEU A 277 2.45 34.32 -33.47
N VAL A 278 3.21 33.84 -32.47
CA VAL A 278 4.66 34.04 -32.42
C VAL A 278 5.34 33.41 -33.63
N VAL A 279 4.95 32.19 -34.02
CA VAL A 279 5.48 31.51 -35.21
C VAL A 279 5.12 32.28 -36.49
N ALA A 280 3.87 32.74 -36.62
CA ALA A 280 3.43 33.50 -37.79
C ALA A 280 4.17 34.85 -37.92
N CYS A 281 4.34 35.58 -36.81
CA CYS A 281 5.11 36.83 -36.78
C CYS A 281 6.58 36.60 -37.12
N GLY A 282 7.18 35.52 -36.60
CA GLY A 282 8.55 35.12 -36.93
C GLY A 282 8.71 34.80 -38.43
N ALA A 283 7.78 34.05 -39.01
CA ALA A 283 7.77 33.75 -40.44
C ALA A 283 7.63 35.02 -41.30
N ALA A 284 6.73 35.93 -40.93
CA ALA A 284 6.54 37.19 -41.65
C ALA A 284 7.79 38.09 -41.60
N LEU A 285 8.46 38.15 -40.44
CA LEU A 285 9.74 38.86 -40.29
C LEU A 285 10.84 38.24 -41.15
N LEU A 286 10.96 36.91 -41.17
CA LEU A 286 11.94 36.22 -41.99
C LEU A 286 11.70 36.45 -43.49
N VAL A 287 10.45 36.44 -43.94
CA VAL A 287 10.08 36.77 -45.33
C VAL A 287 10.41 38.23 -45.64
N GLY A 288 10.08 39.17 -44.74
CA GLY A 288 10.37 40.59 -44.92
C GLY A 288 11.88 40.89 -44.97
N VAL A 289 12.66 40.30 -44.06
CA VAL A 289 14.13 40.41 -44.05
C VAL A 289 14.73 39.76 -45.30
N GLY A 290 14.25 38.57 -45.68
CA GLY A 290 14.65 37.89 -46.90
C GLY A 290 14.40 38.74 -48.15
N PHE A 291 13.25 39.39 -48.24
CA PHE A 291 12.91 40.30 -49.34
C PHE A 291 13.81 41.54 -49.36
N CYS A 292 14.10 42.14 -48.20
CA CYS A 292 15.03 43.27 -48.09
C CYS A 292 16.47 42.91 -48.47
N ILE A 293 16.96 41.73 -48.06
CA ILE A 293 18.29 41.24 -48.42
C ILE A 293 18.37 40.95 -49.93
N PHE A 294 17.34 40.31 -50.49
CA PHE A 294 17.27 40.03 -51.92
C PHE A 294 17.29 41.33 -52.74
N ARG A 295 16.51 42.33 -52.34
CA ARG A 295 16.45 43.63 -53.02
C ARG A 295 17.75 44.43 -52.92
N ARG A 296 18.49 44.33 -51.81
CA ARG A 296 19.84 44.92 -51.66
C ARG A 296 20.92 44.25 -52.53
N ARG A 297 20.73 43.00 -52.94
CA ARG A 297 21.68 42.30 -53.83
C ARG A 297 21.47 42.60 -55.32
N GLN A 298 20.37 43.25 -55.69
CA GLN A 298 20.05 43.60 -57.08
C GLN A 298 20.33 45.07 -57.44
N ASN A 299 20.76 45.89 -56.46
CA ASN A 299 21.31 47.23 -56.66
C ASN A 299 22.82 47.21 -56.42
#